data_AF-A0A6L8VL59-F1
#
_entry.id   AF-A0A6L8VL59-F1
#
_cell.length_a   1.000
_cell.length_b   1.000
_cell.length_c   1.000
_cell.angle_alpha   90.00
_cell.angle_beta   90.00
_cell.angle_gamma   90.00
#
_symmetry.space_group_name_H-M   'P 1'
#
loop_
_entity.id
_entity.type
_entity.pdbx_description
1 polymer ?
#
loop_
_entity_poly.entity_id
_entity_poly.type
_entity_poly.pdbx_seq_one_letter_code
_entity_poly.pdbx_strand_id
1 'polypeptide(L)'
;MLAKKIANRPRADTGQNLFHARISYICSKAVLTRVVNLAGEWPDAARQMQYSAGLNPRLRAPACHLVLSWHETERPTDAQMIVAAGEVMSVLGADQHQRVIAVHRDRDHAHVHVVLNRVHPITGKSLSDSHDHARLELACRRIEQRHGWPQDRGRFQAAVVDGVVQLVPQPAEHWLRRTRARRLGLRPDGQGARSREHRSPLPPLRDLLAPVQIAALHTQLRAAAGWQAVHDLLGAAGLRYRLQGSGARITRLVDGCMMAANQLGRAFGLPRLTLRFGPFRADRSTPELRGPVAREDDPAQVEPQSAQAGRRGRNADQHQARKGFRTARHQLAERQSAERHEIQDQLGTNRSPLARAIRAVMRERHREQSRTLRERWPASARQSGANPAEPPVPLGPESSLRRRYRQPLRHLAIRASAPDLAPMDPPDHTASRQAWMLSDLLSAQDPLPTPLASRVRDIRQDGRGHLLIARRSQNGGIIGFERLDPSAGTPAGELAAGGRRGIGHIGARAAPRCIVVPDMLSALALAATAPDALILIADDLRAPGIARHLQRITEGRRVLVASRAGDGWTDLATGALPHANLLPWDPQALRQALQPGAEQTRADETTGPAPPLHGPAGP
;
A
#
# COMPACT_ATOMS: atom_id res chain seq x y z
N MET A 1 -0.75 5.43 -8.34
CA MET A 1 0.67 5.06 -8.53
C MET A 1 1.56 5.68 -7.45
N LEU A 2 2.62 5.00 -7.02
CA LEU A 2 3.60 5.53 -6.05
C LEU A 2 5.03 5.30 -6.52
N ALA A 3 5.90 6.29 -6.34
CA ALA A 3 7.34 6.17 -6.58
C ALA A 3 8.13 6.35 -5.28
N LYS A 4 9.17 5.54 -5.07
CA LYS A 4 10.05 5.64 -3.90
C LYS A 4 11.50 5.36 -4.24
N LYS A 5 12.39 6.07 -3.57
CA LYS A 5 13.81 5.75 -3.51
C LYS A 5 14.05 4.65 -2.47
N ILE A 6 14.74 3.59 -2.89
CA ILE A 6 15.12 2.50 -2.00
C ILE A 6 16.42 2.89 -1.31
N ALA A 7 16.36 2.99 0.02
CA ALA A 7 17.52 3.32 0.82
C ALA A 7 18.66 2.32 0.57
N ASN A 8 19.86 2.85 0.40
CA ASN A 8 21.08 2.05 0.36
C ASN A 8 21.29 1.51 1.76
N ARG A 9 20.95 0.23 2.02
CA ARG A 9 21.37 -0.40 3.26
C ARG A 9 22.89 -0.46 3.23
N PRO A 10 23.61 0.08 4.23
CA PRO A 10 25.03 -0.16 4.34
C PRO A 10 25.18 -1.65 4.58
N ARG A 11 25.52 -2.42 3.53
CA ARG A 11 26.11 -3.73 3.76
C ARG A 11 27.43 -3.42 4.43
N ALA A 12 27.61 -3.97 5.64
CA ALA A 12 28.91 -4.02 6.25
C ALA A 12 29.84 -4.68 5.23
N ASP A 13 30.71 -3.86 4.65
CA ASP A 13 31.91 -4.32 4.01
C ASP A 13 31.69 -5.31 2.85
N THR A 14 31.41 -4.81 1.65
CA THR A 14 31.82 -5.48 0.41
C THR A 14 32.31 -4.42 -0.58
N GLY A 15 33.56 -4.54 -1.02
CA GLY A 15 34.09 -3.85 -2.21
C GLY A 15 33.41 -4.27 -3.51
N GLN A 16 32.13 -4.67 -3.47
CA GLN A 16 31.34 -5.04 -4.63
C GLN A 16 30.82 -3.78 -5.31
N ASN A 17 30.92 -3.77 -6.64
CA ASN A 17 30.29 -2.79 -7.51
C ASN A 17 28.77 -2.70 -7.16
N LEU A 18 28.36 -1.57 -6.57
CA LEU A 18 26.97 -1.32 -6.15
C LEU A 18 25.99 -1.41 -7.32
N PHE A 19 26.44 -1.16 -8.55
CA PHE A 19 25.62 -1.34 -9.75
C PHE A 19 25.36 -2.81 -10.03
N HIS A 20 26.39 -3.67 -10.02
CA HIS A 20 26.23 -5.10 -10.31
C HIS A 20 25.20 -5.75 -9.41
N ALA A 21 25.36 -5.65 -8.09
CA ALA A 21 24.45 -6.27 -7.12
C ALA A 21 22.99 -5.79 -7.28
N ARG A 22 22.78 -4.53 -7.67
CA ARG A 22 21.44 -3.97 -7.87
C ARG A 22 20.84 -4.37 -9.20
N ILE A 23 21.61 -4.27 -10.27
CA ILE A 23 21.16 -4.61 -11.62
C ILE A 23 20.80 -6.09 -11.69
N SER A 24 21.67 -6.98 -11.20
CA SER A 24 21.34 -8.42 -11.15
C SER A 24 20.09 -8.69 -10.31
N TYR A 25 19.93 -8.01 -9.17
CA TYR A 25 18.73 -8.14 -8.33
C TYR A 25 17.45 -7.70 -9.05
N ILE A 26 17.49 -6.58 -9.78
CA ILE A 26 16.30 -6.07 -10.47
C ILE A 26 16.03 -6.81 -11.78
N CYS A 27 17.03 -7.38 -12.44
CA CYS A 27 16.83 -8.04 -13.73
C CYS A 27 16.43 -9.52 -13.59
N SER A 28 16.77 -10.20 -12.48
CA SER A 28 16.57 -11.65 -12.35
C SER A 28 15.12 -12.14 -12.43
N LYS A 29 14.14 -11.27 -12.18
CA LYS A 29 12.70 -11.58 -12.24
C LYS A 29 11.93 -10.65 -13.18
N ALA A 30 12.65 -9.91 -14.01
CA ALA A 30 12.03 -8.94 -14.89
C ALA A 30 11.33 -9.66 -16.06
N VAL A 31 10.10 -9.26 -16.35
CA VAL A 31 9.42 -9.69 -17.59
C VAL A 31 9.91 -8.89 -18.80
N LEU A 32 10.42 -7.68 -18.56
CA LEU A 32 10.99 -6.81 -19.56
C LEU A 32 12.11 -5.97 -18.93
N THR A 33 13.24 -5.86 -19.63
CA THR A 33 14.34 -4.95 -19.27
C THR A 33 14.56 -3.90 -20.34
N ARG A 34 15.01 -2.72 -19.94
CA ARG A 34 15.44 -1.65 -20.84
C ARG A 34 16.66 -0.96 -20.28
N VAL A 35 17.72 -0.87 -21.06
CA VAL A 35 18.88 -0.01 -20.77
C VAL A 35 18.73 1.32 -21.51
N VAL A 36 19.22 2.41 -20.91
CA VAL A 36 19.19 3.76 -21.51
C VAL A 36 20.52 4.45 -21.24
N ASN A 37 21.07 5.10 -22.27
CA ASN A 37 22.42 5.71 -22.28
C ASN A 37 23.54 4.71 -21.96
N LEU A 38 23.36 3.47 -22.38
CA LEU A 38 24.28 2.35 -22.20
C LEU A 38 24.36 1.57 -23.51
N ALA A 39 25.51 0.97 -23.78
CA ALA A 39 25.68 0.03 -24.89
C ALA A 39 25.33 -1.40 -24.45
N GLY A 40 24.86 -2.23 -25.39
CA GLY A 40 24.57 -3.64 -25.12
C GLY A 40 23.36 -3.84 -24.21
N GLU A 41 23.42 -4.89 -23.39
CA GLU A 41 22.30 -5.32 -22.55
C GLU A 41 22.55 -5.06 -21.06
N TRP A 42 21.58 -5.40 -20.21
CA TRP A 42 21.70 -5.16 -18.77
C TRP A 42 22.92 -5.82 -18.09
N PRO A 43 23.48 -6.98 -18.53
CA PRO A 43 24.70 -7.53 -17.93
C PRO A 43 25.92 -6.60 -18.08
N ASP A 44 25.98 -5.83 -19.17
CA ASP A 44 27.09 -4.91 -19.48
C ASP A 44 26.97 -3.59 -18.71
N ALA A 45 25.76 -3.23 -18.31
CA ALA A 45 25.43 -1.95 -17.70
C ALA A 45 26.22 -1.66 -16.43
N ALA A 46 26.43 -2.67 -15.58
CA ALA A 46 27.11 -2.50 -14.30
C ALA A 46 28.57 -2.04 -14.44
N ARG A 47 29.26 -2.52 -15.49
CA ARG A 47 30.65 -2.16 -15.77
C ARG A 47 30.72 -0.73 -16.31
N GLN A 48 29.88 -0.40 -17.28
CA GLN A 48 29.79 0.95 -17.87
C GLN A 48 29.44 2.01 -16.82
N MET A 49 28.45 1.75 -15.97
CA MET A 49 28.06 2.66 -14.90
C MET A 49 29.17 2.85 -13.87
N GLN A 50 29.96 1.81 -13.60
CA GLN A 50 31.11 1.92 -12.70
C GLN A 50 32.22 2.81 -13.28
N TYR A 51 32.48 2.74 -14.60
CA TYR A 51 33.44 3.62 -15.26
C TYR A 51 33.00 5.08 -15.20
N SER A 52 31.75 5.38 -15.59
CA SER A 52 31.22 6.74 -15.53
C SER A 52 31.14 7.28 -14.09
N ALA A 53 30.85 6.43 -13.10
CA ALA A 53 30.91 6.82 -11.69
C ALA A 53 32.32 7.26 -11.24
N GLY A 54 33.37 6.73 -11.89
CA GLY A 54 34.77 7.13 -11.67
C GLY A 54 35.06 8.59 -12.00
N LEU A 55 34.23 9.25 -12.82
CA LEU A 55 34.34 10.68 -13.12
C LEU A 55 34.09 11.56 -11.89
N ASN A 56 33.41 11.04 -10.86
CA ASN A 56 33.16 11.75 -9.61
C ASN A 56 33.48 10.88 -8.38
N PRO A 57 34.77 10.72 -8.04
CA PRO A 57 35.20 9.85 -6.94
C PRO A 57 34.78 10.37 -5.55
N ARG A 58 34.26 11.61 -5.45
CA ARG A 58 33.77 12.19 -4.18
C ARG A 58 32.37 11.69 -3.83
N LEU A 59 31.59 11.26 -4.82
CA LEU A 59 30.23 10.76 -4.59
C LEU A 59 30.28 9.33 -4.04
N ARG A 60 30.01 9.18 -2.73
CA ARG A 60 30.08 7.89 -2.03
C ARG A 60 29.05 6.85 -2.52
N ALA A 61 27.93 7.28 -3.08
CA ALA A 61 26.83 6.43 -3.50
C ALA A 61 26.30 6.84 -4.87
N PRO A 62 27.00 6.46 -5.97
CA PRO A 62 26.60 6.82 -7.32
C PRO A 62 25.35 6.05 -7.79
N ALA A 63 25.12 4.83 -7.31
CA ALA A 63 23.94 4.05 -7.65
C ALA A 63 22.70 4.51 -6.86
N CYS A 64 21.66 4.91 -7.58
CA CYS A 64 20.32 5.19 -7.06
C CYS A 64 19.36 4.09 -7.51
N HIS A 65 18.50 3.62 -6.60
CA HIS A 65 17.48 2.61 -6.91
C HIS A 65 16.10 3.18 -6.60
N LEU A 66 15.26 3.23 -7.63
CA LEU A 66 13.89 3.71 -7.54
C LEU A 66 12.93 2.54 -7.82
N VAL A 67 11.75 2.62 -7.23
CA VAL A 67 10.64 1.71 -7.52
C VAL A 67 9.40 2.53 -7.77
N LEU A 68 8.75 2.28 -8.90
CA LEU A 68 7.40 2.73 -9.21
C LEU A 68 6.46 1.54 -9.02
N SER A 69 5.31 1.74 -8.41
CA SER A 69 4.33 0.67 -8.18
C SER A 69 2.91 1.18 -8.44
N TRP A 70 2.11 0.32 -9.04
CA TRP A 70 0.69 0.55 -9.29
C TRP A 70 -0.15 -0.27 -8.31
N HIS A 71 -1.35 0.21 -8.03
CA HIS A 71 -2.27 -0.58 -7.20
C HIS A 71 -2.66 -1.88 -7.92
N GLU A 72 -3.01 -2.94 -7.19
CA GLU A 72 -3.39 -4.25 -7.78
C GLU A 72 -4.63 -4.17 -8.69
N THR A 73 -5.45 -3.14 -8.51
CA THR A 73 -6.62 -2.84 -9.34
C THR A 73 -6.30 -2.00 -10.58
N GLU A 74 -5.07 -1.47 -10.67
CA GLU A 74 -4.54 -0.74 -11.83
C GLU A 74 -3.76 -1.73 -12.70
N ARG A 75 -4.04 -1.76 -14.01
CA ARG A 75 -3.42 -2.72 -14.95
C ARG A 75 -2.68 -1.99 -16.07
N PRO A 76 -1.53 -1.34 -15.79
CA PRO A 76 -0.72 -0.74 -16.84
C PRO A 76 -0.08 -1.83 -17.72
N THR A 77 0.10 -1.53 -19.00
CA THR A 77 0.90 -2.37 -19.91
C THR A 77 2.39 -2.18 -19.65
N ASP A 78 3.22 -3.13 -20.08
CA ASP A 78 4.68 -3.03 -19.88
C ASP A 78 5.25 -1.78 -20.56
N ALA A 79 4.73 -1.43 -21.74
CA ALA A 79 5.08 -0.19 -22.44
C ALA A 79 4.72 1.06 -21.63
N GLN A 80 3.51 1.13 -21.05
CA GLN A 80 3.11 2.23 -20.17
C GLN A 80 4.01 2.34 -18.94
N MET A 81 4.43 1.20 -18.39
CA MET A 81 5.34 1.15 -17.23
C MET A 81 6.74 1.68 -17.57
N ILE A 82 7.28 1.36 -18.76
CA ILE A 82 8.55 1.92 -19.25
C ILE A 82 8.43 3.42 -19.50
N VAL A 83 7.35 3.88 -20.15
CA VAL A 83 7.09 5.31 -20.39
C VAL A 83 7.03 6.07 -19.07
N ALA A 84 6.23 5.60 -18.11
CA ALA A 84 6.13 6.23 -16.79
C ALA A 84 7.49 6.29 -16.07
N ALA A 85 8.32 5.23 -16.15
CA ALA A 85 9.66 5.26 -15.60
C ALA A 85 10.56 6.31 -16.27
N GLY A 86 10.46 6.46 -17.60
CA GLY A 86 11.13 7.52 -18.36
C GLY A 86 10.71 8.92 -17.92
N GLU A 87 9.41 9.18 -17.81
CA GLU A 87 8.88 10.47 -17.36
C GLU A 87 9.30 10.83 -15.94
N VAL A 88 9.35 9.86 -15.01
CA VAL A 88 9.92 10.09 -13.69
C VAL A 88 11.38 10.52 -13.79
N MET A 89 12.17 9.90 -14.68
CA MET A 89 13.57 10.30 -14.85
C MET A 89 13.70 11.72 -15.41
N SER A 90 12.82 12.13 -16.32
CA SER A 90 12.83 13.51 -16.85
C SER A 90 12.54 14.54 -15.77
N VAL A 91 11.56 14.29 -14.88
CA VAL A 91 11.29 15.16 -13.72
C VAL A 91 12.48 15.20 -12.75
N LEU A 92 13.22 14.09 -12.64
CA LEU A 92 14.45 14.04 -11.86
C LEU A 92 15.64 14.72 -12.57
N GLY A 93 15.53 15.15 -13.83
CA GLY A 93 16.64 15.72 -14.60
C GLY A 93 17.68 14.66 -14.98
N ALA A 94 17.25 13.42 -15.15
CA ALA A 94 18.08 12.25 -15.35
C ALA A 94 17.99 11.68 -16.78
N ASP A 95 17.58 12.50 -17.77
CA ASP A 95 17.42 12.08 -19.17
C ASP A 95 18.72 11.58 -19.79
N GLN A 96 19.82 12.28 -19.54
CA GLN A 96 21.16 11.96 -20.07
C GLN A 96 21.97 11.03 -19.13
N HIS A 97 21.37 10.58 -18.02
CA HIS A 97 22.02 9.68 -17.09
C HIS A 97 21.83 8.22 -17.50
N GLN A 98 22.82 7.39 -17.20
CA GLN A 98 22.76 5.95 -17.45
C GLN A 98 21.74 5.29 -16.53
N ARG A 99 20.88 4.42 -17.06
CA ARG A 99 19.87 3.71 -16.26
C ARG A 99 19.51 2.34 -16.82
N VAL A 100 19.15 1.44 -15.92
CA VAL A 100 18.50 0.15 -16.22
C VAL A 100 17.11 0.15 -15.61
N ILE A 101 16.12 -0.20 -16.42
CA ILE A 101 14.71 -0.28 -16.06
C ILE A 101 14.29 -1.74 -16.16
N ALA A 102 13.60 -2.26 -15.14
CA ALA A 102 13.12 -3.64 -15.08
C ALA A 102 11.66 -3.70 -14.65
N VAL A 103 10.79 -4.27 -15.49
CA VAL A 103 9.35 -4.43 -15.24
C VAL A 103 9.10 -5.75 -14.52
N HIS A 104 8.37 -5.69 -13.41
CA HIS A 104 8.07 -6.83 -12.54
C HIS A 104 6.56 -7.03 -12.40
N ARG A 105 6.15 -8.30 -12.48
CA ARG A 105 4.76 -8.79 -12.29
C ARG A 105 4.68 -9.95 -11.29
N ASP A 106 5.74 -10.17 -10.52
CA ASP A 106 5.91 -11.31 -9.60
C ASP A 106 5.24 -11.12 -8.22
N ARG A 107 4.45 -10.05 -8.06
CA ARG A 107 3.69 -9.72 -6.84
C ARG A 107 2.33 -9.11 -7.21
N ASP A 108 1.45 -8.92 -6.22
CA ASP A 108 0.12 -8.32 -6.40
C ASP A 108 0.16 -6.96 -7.11
N HIS A 109 1.18 -6.15 -6.78
CA HIS A 109 1.41 -4.85 -7.40
C HIS A 109 2.38 -5.00 -8.59
N ALA A 110 1.91 -4.65 -9.79
CA ALA A 110 2.81 -4.39 -10.91
C ALA A 110 3.78 -3.26 -10.52
N HIS A 111 5.07 -3.46 -10.77
CA HIS A 111 6.08 -2.49 -10.38
C HIS A 111 7.25 -2.43 -11.35
N VAL A 112 7.93 -1.28 -11.39
CA VAL A 112 9.16 -1.09 -12.14
C VAL A 112 10.28 -0.74 -11.18
N HIS A 113 11.40 -1.40 -11.36
CA HIS A 113 12.66 -1.02 -10.74
C HIS A 113 13.48 -0.18 -11.71
N VAL A 114 14.11 0.89 -11.21
CA VAL A 114 15.09 1.68 -11.96
C VAL A 114 16.39 1.73 -11.17
N VAL A 115 17.50 1.27 -11.76
CA VAL A 115 18.85 1.53 -11.26
C VAL A 115 19.46 2.63 -12.10
N LEU A 116 19.75 3.76 -11.48
CA LEU A 116 20.23 4.99 -12.09
C LEU A 116 21.67 5.28 -11.63
N ASN A 117 22.55 5.64 -12.56
CA ASN A 117 23.83 6.25 -12.22
C ASN A 117 23.65 7.77 -12.00
N ARG A 118 23.86 8.22 -10.77
CA ARG A 118 23.80 9.64 -10.42
C ARG A 118 24.93 10.45 -11.04
N VAL A 119 26.02 9.83 -11.50
CA VAL A 119 27.10 10.55 -12.17
C VAL A 119 26.76 10.65 -13.64
N HIS A 120 26.75 11.87 -14.17
CA HIS A 120 26.51 12.12 -15.58
C HIS A 120 27.66 11.51 -16.41
N PRO A 121 27.38 10.71 -17.47
CA PRO A 121 28.40 9.93 -18.17
C PRO A 121 29.44 10.78 -18.91
N ILE A 122 29.09 12.01 -19.32
CA ILE A 122 30.00 12.96 -19.98
C ILE A 122 30.59 13.98 -18.99
N THR A 123 29.74 14.78 -18.33
CA THR A 123 30.21 15.90 -17.48
C THR A 123 30.77 15.50 -16.12
N GLY A 124 30.55 14.27 -15.64
CA GLY A 124 30.90 13.84 -14.28
C GLY A 124 30.11 14.53 -13.15
N LYS A 125 29.18 15.44 -13.46
CA LYS A 125 28.35 16.10 -12.45
C LYS A 125 27.39 15.10 -11.81
N SER A 126 27.18 15.24 -10.51
CA SER A 126 26.25 14.38 -9.76
C SER A 126 24.83 14.93 -9.83
N LEU A 127 23.86 14.05 -10.07
CA LEU A 127 22.45 14.33 -9.95
C LEU A 127 22.10 14.68 -8.49
N SER A 128 21.43 15.81 -8.30
CA SER A 128 20.95 16.26 -6.99
C SER A 128 19.92 15.30 -6.41
N ASP A 129 20.04 14.99 -5.12
CA ASP A 129 19.04 14.23 -4.34
C ASP A 129 18.14 15.15 -3.48
N SER A 130 18.30 16.46 -3.62
CA SER A 130 17.49 17.45 -2.92
C SER A 130 16.02 17.31 -3.33
N HIS A 131 15.15 17.26 -2.32
CA HIS A 131 13.70 17.19 -2.49
C HIS A 131 13.20 16.00 -3.35
N ASP A 132 13.97 14.91 -3.45
CA ASP A 132 13.62 13.72 -4.25
C ASP A 132 12.19 13.23 -3.99
N HIS A 133 11.73 13.26 -2.73
CA HIS A 133 10.38 12.81 -2.38
C HIS A 133 9.29 13.68 -3.02
N ALA A 134 9.46 15.01 -3.05
CA ALA A 134 8.52 15.93 -3.67
C ALA A 134 8.58 15.82 -5.21
N ARG A 135 9.78 15.69 -5.78
CA ARG A 135 9.98 15.54 -7.22
C ARG A 135 9.38 14.23 -7.75
N LEU A 136 9.60 13.12 -7.03
CA LEU A 136 9.01 11.82 -7.35
C LEU A 136 7.48 11.85 -7.24
N GLU A 137 6.94 12.50 -6.20
CA GLU A 137 5.49 12.63 -6.04
C GLU A 137 4.87 13.49 -7.15
N LEU A 138 5.50 14.62 -7.50
CA LEU A 138 5.07 15.47 -8.61
C LEU A 138 5.06 14.70 -9.94
N ALA A 139 6.10 13.91 -10.19
CA ALA A 139 6.16 13.05 -11.37
C ALA A 139 4.98 12.07 -11.37
N CYS A 140 4.68 11.42 -10.24
CA CYS A 140 3.56 10.51 -10.13
C CYS A 140 2.22 11.20 -10.46
N ARG A 141 1.96 12.38 -9.89
CA ARG A 141 0.71 13.11 -10.13
C ARG A 141 0.54 13.54 -11.59
N ARG A 142 1.63 13.97 -12.26
CA ARG A 142 1.63 14.33 -13.68
C ARG A 142 1.38 13.13 -14.58
N ILE A 143 2.05 12.01 -14.30
CA ILE A 143 1.85 10.73 -15.00
C ILE A 143 0.40 10.27 -14.84
N GLU A 144 -0.14 10.30 -13.61
CA GLU A 144 -1.52 9.91 -13.33
C GLU A 144 -2.52 10.74 -14.14
N GLN A 145 -2.35 12.07 -14.17
CA GLN A 145 -3.19 12.96 -14.98
C GLN A 145 -3.13 12.60 -16.47
N ARG A 146 -1.91 12.49 -17.03
CA ARG A 146 -1.66 12.23 -18.46
C ARG A 146 -2.20 10.88 -18.92
N HIS A 147 -2.01 9.84 -18.11
CA HIS A 147 -2.35 8.47 -18.49
C HIS A 147 -3.75 8.02 -18.10
N GLY A 148 -4.58 8.90 -17.54
CA GLY A 148 -5.94 8.47 -17.18
C GLY A 148 -6.04 7.79 -15.81
N TRP A 149 -5.00 7.84 -14.97
CA TRP A 149 -4.97 7.09 -13.71
C TRP A 149 -5.46 7.92 -12.52
N PRO A 150 -6.09 7.27 -11.52
CA PRO A 150 -6.50 7.94 -10.30
C PRO A 150 -5.29 8.34 -9.46
N GLN A 151 -5.44 9.41 -8.69
CA GLN A 151 -4.40 9.86 -7.78
C GLN A 151 -4.36 8.99 -6.52
N ASP A 152 -3.15 8.56 -6.13
CA ASP A 152 -2.93 7.87 -4.85
C ASP A 152 -2.72 8.88 -3.69
N ARG A 153 -2.68 8.45 -2.44
CA ARG A 153 -2.36 9.35 -1.31
C ARG A 153 -0.88 9.76 -1.32
N GLY A 154 -0.63 11.05 -1.13
CA GLY A 154 0.71 11.64 -1.14
C GLY A 154 1.05 12.42 0.14
N ARG A 155 2.27 12.98 0.17
CA ARG A 155 2.70 13.95 1.21
C ARG A 155 2.14 15.34 0.95
N PHE A 156 1.83 15.64 -0.31
CA PHE A 156 1.33 16.92 -0.81
C PHE A 156 -0.06 16.73 -1.40
N GLN A 157 -0.80 17.83 -1.54
CA GLN A 157 -2.01 17.85 -2.34
C GLN A 157 -1.62 18.22 -3.78
N ALA A 158 -2.25 17.58 -4.76
CA ALA A 158 -2.07 17.94 -6.17
C ALA A 158 -3.12 19.00 -6.55
N ALA A 159 -2.68 20.10 -7.14
CA ALA A 159 -3.53 21.12 -7.74
C ALA A 159 -3.19 21.24 -9.23
N VAL A 160 -4.17 21.55 -10.06
CA VAL A 160 -3.96 21.89 -11.46
C VAL A 160 -4.00 23.41 -11.56
N VAL A 161 -2.87 24.02 -11.92
CA VAL A 161 -2.72 25.47 -12.12
C VAL A 161 -2.29 25.65 -13.57
N ASP A 162 -3.07 26.39 -14.36
CA ASP A 162 -2.84 26.62 -15.80
C ASP A 162 -2.67 25.32 -16.60
N GLY A 163 -3.49 24.30 -16.29
CA GLY A 163 -3.43 22.99 -16.94
C GLY A 163 -2.26 22.10 -16.50
N VAL A 164 -1.36 22.59 -15.65
CA VAL A 164 -0.19 21.85 -15.16
C VAL A 164 -0.39 21.42 -13.71
N VAL A 165 -0.12 20.14 -13.43
CA VAL A 165 -0.11 19.65 -12.05
C VAL A 165 1.06 20.21 -11.27
N GLN A 166 0.74 20.75 -10.10
CA GLN A 166 1.67 21.25 -9.08
C GLN A 166 1.38 20.59 -7.73
N LEU A 167 2.41 20.55 -6.87
CA LEU A 167 2.26 20.10 -5.49
C LEU A 167 2.08 21.30 -4.56
N VAL A 168 0.99 21.32 -3.82
CA VAL A 168 0.72 22.30 -2.78
C VAL A 168 0.74 21.63 -1.40
N PRO A 169 1.04 22.38 -0.32
CA PRO A 169 0.95 21.86 1.04
C PRO A 169 -0.42 21.24 1.32
N GLN A 170 -0.45 20.18 2.12
CA GLN A 170 -1.71 19.60 2.59
C GLN A 170 -2.50 20.64 3.42
N PRO A 171 -3.83 20.73 3.26
CA PRO A 171 -4.65 21.70 3.98
C PRO A 171 -4.62 21.45 5.49
N ALA A 172 -4.97 22.46 6.30
CA ALA A 172 -4.95 22.38 7.76
C ALA A 172 -5.75 21.18 8.31
N GLU A 173 -6.90 20.89 7.71
CA GLU A 173 -7.76 19.77 8.06
C GLU A 173 -7.05 18.41 7.98
N HIS A 174 -6.19 18.21 6.98
CA HIS A 174 -5.38 16.99 6.87
C HIS A 174 -4.53 16.77 8.13
N TRP A 175 -3.92 17.83 8.65
CA TRP A 175 -3.06 17.77 9.83
C TRP A 175 -3.85 17.60 11.12
N LEU A 176 -5.00 18.25 11.23
CA LEU A 176 -5.94 18.05 12.33
C LEU A 176 -6.39 16.58 12.41
N ARG A 177 -6.78 15.99 11.27
CA ARG A 177 -7.12 14.57 11.18
C ARG A 177 -5.99 13.66 11.62
N ARG A 178 -4.76 13.91 11.15
CA ARG A 178 -3.58 13.13 11.58
C ARG A 178 -3.31 13.28 13.07
N THR A 179 -3.56 14.44 13.66
CA THR A 179 -3.41 14.69 15.09
C THR A 179 -4.47 13.95 15.90
N ARG A 180 -5.74 14.00 15.49
CA ARG A 180 -6.84 13.20 16.09
C ARG A 180 -6.53 11.71 16.02
N ALA A 181 -6.12 11.20 14.86
CA ALA A 181 -5.73 9.80 14.69
C ALA A 181 -4.56 9.41 15.61
N ARG A 182 -3.54 10.26 15.79
CA ARG A 182 -2.44 10.00 16.74
C ARG A 182 -2.91 9.98 18.20
N ARG A 183 -3.84 10.85 18.57
CA ARG A 183 -4.40 10.90 19.94
C ARG A 183 -5.16 9.62 20.26
N LEU A 184 -5.92 9.12 19.29
CA LEU A 184 -6.74 7.90 19.39
C LEU A 184 -5.97 6.60 19.10
N GLY A 185 -4.66 6.67 18.86
CA GLY A 185 -3.87 5.49 18.49
C GLY A 185 -4.11 4.99 17.06
N LEU A 186 -4.98 5.62 16.27
CA LEU A 186 -5.41 5.25 14.91
C LEU A 186 -4.36 5.45 13.81
N ARG A 187 -3.10 5.66 14.17
CA ARG A 187 -2.04 5.86 13.18
C ARG A 187 -1.74 4.56 12.43
N PRO A 188 -1.44 4.62 11.12
CA PRO A 188 -0.87 3.47 10.40
C PRO A 188 0.39 2.93 11.07
N ASP A 189 0.50 1.60 11.13
CA ASP A 189 1.66 0.94 11.72
C ASP A 189 2.94 1.30 10.98
N GLY A 190 3.95 1.70 11.75
CA GLY A 190 5.27 2.05 11.24
C GLY A 190 6.00 0.83 10.68
N GLN A 191 7.08 1.09 9.92
CA GLN A 191 7.89 0.05 9.28
C GLN A 191 8.42 -0.98 10.28
N GLY A 192 8.79 -0.58 11.50
CA GLY A 192 9.30 -1.50 12.53
C GLY A 192 8.25 -2.53 12.98
N ALA A 193 7.00 -2.12 13.17
CA ALA A 193 5.90 -3.02 13.51
C ALA A 193 5.64 -4.01 12.37
N ARG A 194 5.56 -3.51 11.12
CA ARG A 194 5.43 -4.34 9.92
C ARG A 194 6.58 -5.32 9.74
N SER A 195 7.82 -4.89 9.96
CA SER A 195 9.01 -5.72 9.76
C SER A 195 9.10 -6.87 10.74
N ARG A 196 8.59 -6.67 11.97
CA ARG A 196 8.52 -7.72 12.99
C ARG A 196 7.42 -8.74 12.68
N GLU A 197 6.27 -8.28 12.24
CA GLU A 197 5.16 -9.11 11.80
C GLU A 197 5.53 -10.03 10.63
N HIS A 198 6.40 -9.59 9.71
CA HIS A 198 6.95 -10.50 8.69
C HIS A 198 7.86 -11.59 9.26
N ARG A 199 8.31 -11.48 10.51
CA ARG A 199 9.18 -12.46 11.18
C ARG A 199 8.46 -13.22 12.30
N SER A 200 7.18 -12.93 12.53
CA SER A 200 6.40 -13.44 13.65
C SER A 200 5.02 -13.85 13.13
N PRO A 201 4.57 -15.10 13.37
CA PRO A 201 3.23 -15.51 12.97
C PRO A 201 2.14 -14.74 13.73
N LEU A 202 2.46 -14.22 14.92
CA LEU A 202 1.53 -13.47 15.76
C LEU A 202 1.16 -12.10 15.16
N PRO A 203 -0.15 -11.73 15.13
CA PRO A 203 -0.58 -10.37 14.78
C PRO A 203 -0.09 -9.36 15.83
N PRO A 204 0.04 -8.06 15.49
CA PRO A 204 0.36 -7.07 16.50
C PRO A 204 -0.78 -7.00 17.52
N LEU A 205 -0.45 -6.84 18.81
CA LEU A 205 -1.45 -6.79 19.88
C LEU A 205 -2.59 -5.79 19.62
N ARG A 206 -2.29 -4.70 18.91
CA ARG A 206 -3.28 -3.68 18.57
C ARG A 206 -4.43 -4.20 17.70
N ASP A 207 -4.20 -5.23 16.87
CA ASP A 207 -5.25 -5.86 16.07
C ASP A 207 -6.13 -6.82 16.89
N LEU A 208 -5.72 -7.14 18.12
CA LEU A 208 -6.39 -8.10 18.99
C LEU A 208 -7.22 -7.43 20.10
N LEU A 209 -7.07 -6.11 20.28
CA LEU A 209 -7.86 -5.35 21.24
C LEU A 209 -9.09 -4.77 20.54
N ALA A 210 -10.27 -5.01 21.11
CA ALA A 210 -11.50 -4.41 20.62
C ALA A 210 -11.47 -2.89 20.82
N PRO A 211 -12.12 -2.09 19.95
CA PRO A 211 -12.19 -0.63 20.10
C PRO A 211 -12.68 -0.17 21.48
N VAL A 212 -13.67 -0.87 22.05
CA VAL A 212 -14.21 -0.59 23.39
C VAL A 212 -13.15 -0.82 24.46
N GLN A 213 -12.37 -1.89 24.36
CA GLN A 213 -11.24 -2.16 25.28
C GLN A 213 -10.18 -1.05 25.17
N ILE A 214 -9.86 -0.62 23.94
CA ILE A 214 -8.92 0.49 23.72
C ILE A 214 -9.44 1.78 24.35
N ALA A 215 -10.73 2.10 24.17
CA ALA A 215 -11.36 3.28 24.75
C ALA A 215 -11.36 3.24 26.28
N ALA A 216 -11.71 2.09 26.88
CA ALA A 216 -11.65 1.88 28.32
C ALA A 216 -10.23 2.07 28.87
N LEU A 217 -9.23 1.45 28.22
CA LEU A 217 -7.82 1.63 28.57
C LEU A 217 -7.39 3.09 28.46
N HIS A 218 -7.87 3.84 27.47
CA HIS A 218 -7.56 5.28 27.33
C HIS A 218 -8.10 6.08 28.51
N THR A 219 -9.35 5.83 28.91
CA THR A 219 -9.99 6.51 30.04
C THR A 219 -9.27 6.20 31.34
N GLN A 220 -9.04 4.92 31.62
CA GLN A 220 -8.39 4.45 32.85
C GLN A 220 -6.94 4.94 32.96
N LEU A 221 -6.13 4.82 31.90
CA LEU A 221 -4.73 5.25 31.93
C LEU A 221 -4.58 6.78 32.02
N ARG A 222 -5.58 7.55 31.55
CA ARG A 222 -5.61 9.00 31.79
C ARG A 222 -5.87 9.31 33.25
N ALA A 223 -6.68 8.54 33.95
CA ALA A 223 -6.93 8.72 35.38
C ALA A 223 -5.80 8.22 36.29
N ALA A 224 -4.89 7.36 35.78
CA ALA A 224 -3.80 6.79 36.57
C ALA A 224 -2.92 7.87 37.25
N ALA A 225 -2.65 7.69 38.55
CA ALA A 225 -1.88 8.63 39.38
C ALA A 225 -0.36 8.37 39.38
N GLY A 226 0.11 7.26 38.81
CA GLY A 226 1.53 6.91 38.79
C GLY A 226 1.82 5.60 38.07
N TRP A 227 3.11 5.20 38.05
CA TRP A 227 3.55 3.97 37.38
C TRP A 227 2.87 2.70 37.92
N GLN A 228 2.67 2.57 39.23
CA GLN A 228 2.01 1.39 39.80
C GLN A 228 0.56 1.27 39.31
N ALA A 229 -0.21 2.36 39.37
CA ALA A 229 -1.57 2.38 38.84
C ALA A 229 -1.64 2.03 37.34
N VAL A 230 -0.64 2.43 36.54
CA VAL A 230 -0.54 2.01 35.13
C VAL A 230 -0.35 0.49 35.00
N HIS A 231 0.51 -0.09 35.84
CA HIS A 231 0.75 -1.53 35.83
C HIS A 231 -0.48 -2.31 36.28
N ASP A 232 -1.14 -1.88 37.35
CA ASP A 232 -2.34 -2.54 37.89
C ASP A 232 -3.48 -2.53 36.86
N LEU A 233 -3.74 -1.37 36.23
CA LEU A 233 -4.77 -1.22 35.20
C LEU A 233 -4.50 -2.08 33.96
N LEU A 234 -3.24 -2.12 33.50
CA LEU A 234 -2.86 -2.97 32.37
C LEU A 234 -2.91 -4.45 32.77
N GLY A 235 -2.47 -4.80 33.98
CA GLY A 235 -2.49 -6.14 34.52
C GLY A 235 -3.90 -6.71 34.60
N ALA A 236 -4.87 -5.92 35.07
CA ALA A 236 -6.29 -6.27 35.08
C ALA A 236 -6.86 -6.54 33.67
N ALA A 237 -6.29 -5.91 32.64
CA ALA A 237 -6.62 -6.16 31.23
C ALA A 237 -5.79 -7.31 30.60
N GLY A 238 -5.00 -8.04 31.38
CA GLY A 238 -4.11 -9.10 30.87
C GLY A 238 -2.92 -8.56 30.07
N LEU A 239 -2.50 -7.33 30.31
CA LEU A 239 -1.44 -6.61 29.61
C LEU A 239 -0.29 -6.22 30.55
N ARG A 240 0.90 -5.98 30.00
CA ARG A 240 2.08 -5.55 30.77
C ARG A 240 2.87 -4.48 30.05
N TYR A 241 3.25 -3.43 30.77
CA TYR A 241 4.12 -2.36 30.29
C TYR A 241 5.60 -2.70 30.56
N ARG A 242 6.45 -2.69 29.52
CA ARG A 242 7.89 -3.01 29.65
C ARG A 242 8.76 -2.03 28.89
N LEU A 243 9.93 -1.70 29.43
CA LEU A 243 10.96 -0.95 28.70
C LEU A 243 11.52 -1.77 27.54
N GLN A 244 11.79 -1.12 26.42
CA GLN A 244 12.51 -1.72 25.30
C GLN A 244 13.26 -0.65 24.50
N GLY A 245 14.59 -0.63 24.62
CA GLY A 245 15.43 0.40 24.02
C GLY A 245 15.07 1.79 24.58
N SER A 246 14.95 2.79 23.71
CA SER A 246 14.55 4.16 24.09
C SER A 246 13.04 4.36 24.28
N GLY A 247 12.25 3.28 24.28
CA GLY A 247 10.79 3.34 24.40
C GLY A 247 10.23 2.23 25.28
N ALA A 248 8.92 2.00 25.15
CA ALA A 248 8.23 0.94 25.89
C ALA A 248 7.27 0.14 25.01
N ARG A 249 6.96 -1.05 25.49
CA ARG A 249 6.04 -2.02 24.90
C ARG A 249 4.91 -2.36 25.85
N ILE A 250 3.75 -2.64 25.26
CA ILE A 250 2.64 -3.30 25.93
C ILE A 250 2.59 -4.72 25.38
N THR A 251 2.67 -5.71 26.26
CA THR A 251 2.67 -7.13 25.92
C THR A 251 1.49 -7.80 26.59
N ARG A 252 0.76 -8.63 25.85
CA ARG A 252 -0.34 -9.44 26.39
C ARG A 252 0.23 -10.68 27.07
N LEU A 253 -0.29 -11.01 28.24
CA LEU A 253 0.27 -12.02 29.12
C LEU A 253 0.07 -13.44 28.60
N VAL A 254 -1.09 -13.73 28.01
CA VAL A 254 -1.45 -15.09 27.56
C VAL A 254 -0.60 -15.61 26.41
N ASP A 255 -0.23 -14.77 25.45
CA ASP A 255 0.40 -15.22 24.19
C ASP A 255 1.65 -14.41 23.79
N GLY A 256 2.03 -13.43 24.61
CA GLY A 256 3.20 -12.59 24.34
C GLY A 256 3.04 -11.62 23.16
N CYS A 257 1.84 -11.48 22.59
CA CYS A 257 1.58 -10.48 21.55
C CYS A 257 1.90 -9.08 22.08
N MET A 258 2.52 -8.23 21.25
CA MET A 258 2.94 -6.91 21.73
C MET A 258 2.78 -5.78 20.73
N MET A 259 2.74 -4.57 21.27
CA MET A 259 2.75 -3.31 20.53
C MET A 259 3.70 -2.30 21.18
N ALA A 260 4.14 -1.28 20.45
CA ALA A 260 4.73 -0.09 21.07
C ALA A 260 3.69 0.60 21.93
N ALA A 261 4.06 1.08 23.11
CA ALA A 261 3.12 1.76 24.00
C ALA A 261 2.45 2.99 23.34
N ASN A 262 3.18 3.70 22.46
CA ASN A 262 2.63 4.81 21.69
C ASN A 262 1.65 4.42 20.57
N GLN A 263 1.50 3.13 20.26
CA GLN A 263 0.46 2.62 19.35
C GLN A 263 -0.89 2.52 20.06
N LEU A 264 -0.94 2.37 21.38
CA LEU A 264 -2.19 2.50 22.15
C LEU A 264 -2.69 3.95 22.07
N GLY A 265 -1.77 4.91 22.21
CA GLY A 265 -2.04 6.33 22.04
C GLY A 265 -0.81 7.17 22.41
N ARG A 266 -0.66 8.35 21.79
CA ARG A 266 0.55 9.19 22.02
C ARG A 266 0.82 9.49 23.49
N ALA A 267 -0.23 9.68 24.30
CA ALA A 267 -0.12 10.00 25.72
C ALA A 267 0.46 8.86 26.56
N PHE A 268 0.37 7.61 26.09
CA PHE A 268 0.78 6.40 26.83
C PHE A 268 2.18 5.91 26.44
N GLY A 269 2.87 6.62 25.54
CA GLY A 269 4.27 6.34 25.23
C GLY A 269 5.20 6.73 26.38
N LEU A 270 6.30 5.99 26.54
CA LEU A 270 7.27 6.17 27.62
C LEU A 270 7.66 7.65 27.87
N PRO A 271 8.05 8.45 26.86
CA PRO A 271 8.43 9.85 27.12
C PRO A 271 7.31 10.70 27.74
N ARG A 272 6.04 10.40 27.42
CA ARG A 272 4.88 11.17 27.93
C ARG A 272 4.48 10.73 29.34
N LEU A 273 4.53 9.43 29.62
CA LEU A 273 4.30 8.93 30.97
C LEU A 273 5.45 9.29 31.91
N THR A 274 6.70 9.28 31.44
CA THR A 274 7.85 9.74 32.22
C THR A 274 7.75 11.23 32.55
N LEU A 275 7.31 12.06 31.59
CA LEU A 275 7.04 13.48 31.87
C LEU A 275 5.96 13.68 32.94
N ARG A 276 4.96 12.79 32.99
CA ARG A 276 3.83 12.89 33.92
C ARG A 276 4.12 12.32 35.32
N PHE A 277 4.84 11.20 35.39
CA PHE A 277 5.03 10.42 36.62
C PHE A 277 6.47 10.34 37.11
N GLY A 278 7.41 10.97 36.41
CA GLY A 278 8.84 10.84 36.65
C GLY A 278 9.44 9.55 36.04
N PRO A 279 10.70 9.22 36.39
CA PRO A 279 11.42 8.07 35.84
C PRO A 279 10.60 6.78 35.91
N PHE A 280 10.75 5.92 34.90
CA PHE A 280 10.04 4.65 34.85
C PHE A 280 10.31 3.80 36.10
N ARG A 281 9.25 3.31 36.74
CA ARG A 281 9.31 2.34 37.84
C ARG A 281 8.70 1.02 37.38
N ALA A 282 9.42 -0.08 37.59
CA ALA A 282 8.91 -1.42 37.31
C ALA A 282 7.74 -1.76 38.25
N ASP A 283 6.89 -2.67 37.80
CA ASP A 283 5.75 -3.16 38.57
C ASP A 283 6.22 -3.87 39.85
N ARG A 284 5.70 -3.45 41.01
CA ARG A 284 6.03 -4.03 42.32
C ARG A 284 5.35 -5.38 42.58
N SER A 285 4.30 -5.67 41.82
CA SER A 285 3.46 -6.87 41.98
C SER A 285 3.92 -8.06 41.13
N THR A 286 4.96 -7.89 40.30
CA THR A 286 5.51 -9.00 39.51
C THR A 286 6.75 -9.60 40.18
N PRO A 287 6.79 -10.91 40.45
CA PRO A 287 8.06 -11.61 40.60
C PRO A 287 8.87 -11.46 39.29
N GLU A 288 10.18 -11.28 39.40
CA GLU A 288 11.08 -11.38 38.25
C GLU A 288 10.96 -12.77 37.61
N LEU A 289 10.15 -12.91 36.57
CA LEU A 289 10.24 -14.06 35.68
C LEU A 289 11.58 -13.96 34.94
N ARG A 290 12.56 -14.73 35.42
CA ARG A 290 13.86 -14.97 34.79
C ARG A 290 13.68 -15.38 33.33
N GLY A 291 14.22 -14.60 32.41
CA GLY A 291 14.57 -15.04 31.05
C GLY A 291 13.40 -15.55 30.19
N PRO A 292 13.66 -15.94 28.93
CA PRO A 292 12.61 -16.44 28.05
C PRO A 292 12.10 -17.77 28.60
N VAL A 293 10.81 -17.80 28.98
CA VAL A 293 10.06 -19.02 29.23
C VAL A 293 10.19 -19.89 27.98
N ALA A 294 10.79 -21.06 28.16
CA ALA A 294 10.75 -22.13 27.17
C ALA A 294 9.27 -22.37 26.83
N ARG A 295 8.96 -22.49 25.54
CA ARG A 295 7.64 -22.94 25.10
C ARG A 295 7.36 -24.26 25.83
N GLU A 296 6.32 -24.28 26.66
CA GLU A 296 5.68 -25.54 27.05
C GLU A 296 5.16 -26.23 25.80
N ASP A 297 5.33 -27.53 25.82
CA ASP A 297 5.41 -28.42 24.67
C ASP A 297 4.12 -28.47 23.84
N ASP A 298 4.29 -28.33 22.53
CA ASP A 298 3.38 -28.89 21.53
C ASP A 298 3.67 -30.42 21.51
N PRO A 299 2.69 -31.31 21.70
CA PRO A 299 2.94 -32.75 21.73
C PRO A 299 3.14 -33.28 20.31
N ALA A 300 4.29 -32.96 19.71
CA ALA A 300 4.82 -33.66 18.55
C ALA A 300 6.33 -33.40 18.46
N GLN A 301 7.12 -34.47 18.63
CA GLN A 301 8.57 -34.60 18.46
C GLN A 301 9.44 -34.37 19.71
N VAL A 302 9.53 -35.40 20.54
CA VAL A 302 10.61 -35.56 21.54
C VAL A 302 11.92 -35.85 20.79
N GLU A 303 12.77 -34.84 20.59
CA GLU A 303 14.16 -35.04 20.17
C GLU A 303 15.01 -35.57 21.36
N PRO A 304 15.95 -36.51 21.14
CA PRO A 304 16.78 -37.06 22.20
C PRO A 304 17.69 -36.01 22.86
N GLN A 305 17.91 -36.15 24.18
CA GLN A 305 18.66 -35.20 25.02
C GLN A 305 20.09 -34.91 24.53
N SER A 306 20.71 -35.83 23.79
CA SER A 306 22.02 -35.66 23.14
C SER A 306 22.00 -34.58 22.04
N ALA A 307 20.89 -34.43 21.31
CA ALA A 307 20.72 -33.41 20.28
C ALA A 307 20.56 -32.00 20.90
N GLN A 308 19.93 -31.89 22.07
CA GLN A 308 19.77 -30.64 22.82
C GLN A 308 21.10 -30.11 23.39
N ALA A 309 21.92 -30.99 23.97
CA ALA A 309 23.26 -30.64 24.45
C ALA A 309 24.17 -30.15 23.29
N GLY A 310 24.15 -30.88 22.16
CA GLY A 310 24.88 -30.49 20.96
C GLY A 310 24.41 -29.16 20.33
N ARG A 311 23.15 -28.76 20.54
CA ARG A 311 22.61 -27.47 20.06
C ARG A 311 23.00 -26.30 20.98
N ARG A 312 23.06 -26.52 22.30
CA ARG A 312 23.57 -25.53 23.27
C ARG A 312 25.05 -25.23 23.07
N GLY A 313 25.88 -26.25 22.84
CA GLY A 313 27.31 -26.09 22.50
C GLY A 313 27.53 -25.28 21.23
N ARG A 314 26.88 -25.67 20.12
CA ARG A 314 26.95 -24.96 18.83
C ARG A 314 26.53 -23.48 18.93
N ASN A 315 25.54 -23.16 19.77
CA ASN A 315 25.09 -21.79 19.99
C ASN A 315 26.10 -20.95 20.81
N ALA A 316 26.78 -21.56 21.79
CA ALA A 316 27.83 -20.90 22.57
C ALA A 316 29.06 -20.60 21.69
N ASP A 317 29.50 -21.57 20.88
CA ASP A 317 30.62 -21.41 19.94
C ASP A 317 30.33 -20.31 18.91
N GLN A 318 29.11 -20.28 18.38
CA GLN A 318 28.69 -19.24 17.45
C GLN A 318 28.62 -17.85 18.11
N HIS A 319 28.21 -17.77 19.38
CA HIS A 319 28.21 -16.52 20.14
C HIS A 319 29.63 -16.01 20.39
N GLN A 320 30.54 -16.88 20.83
CA GLN A 320 31.94 -16.56 21.02
C GLN A 320 32.60 -16.14 19.71
N ALA A 321 32.28 -16.81 18.60
CA ALA A 321 32.79 -16.44 17.29
C ALA A 321 32.28 -15.04 16.85
N ARG A 322 31.02 -14.71 17.10
CA ARG A 322 30.48 -13.37 16.81
C ARG A 322 31.14 -12.29 17.67
N LYS A 323 31.38 -12.57 18.96
CA LYS A 323 32.08 -11.65 19.87
C LYS A 323 33.49 -11.39 19.38
N GLY A 324 34.25 -12.44 19.02
CA GLY A 324 35.61 -12.31 18.51
C GLY A 324 35.69 -11.56 17.18
N PHE A 325 34.79 -11.82 16.23
CA PHE A 325 34.75 -11.06 14.97
C PHE A 325 34.49 -9.57 15.20
N ARG A 326 33.59 -9.22 16.14
CA ARG A 326 33.32 -7.81 16.50
C ARG A 326 34.56 -7.13 17.08
N THR A 327 35.24 -7.79 18.02
CA THR A 327 36.47 -7.26 18.63
C THR A 327 37.57 -7.06 17.60
N ALA A 328 37.84 -8.06 16.75
CA ALA A 328 38.86 -7.97 15.71
C ALA A 328 38.56 -6.88 14.67
N ARG A 329 37.27 -6.70 14.33
CA ARG A 329 36.82 -5.60 13.44
C ARG A 329 37.01 -4.24 14.08
N HIS A 330 36.76 -4.11 15.39
CA HIS A 330 36.99 -2.86 16.14
C HIS A 330 38.47 -2.49 16.14
N GLN A 331 39.34 -3.43 16.51
CA GLN A 331 40.79 -3.23 16.54
C GLN A 331 41.38 -2.91 15.16
N LEU A 332 40.85 -3.52 14.09
CA LEU A 332 41.25 -3.15 12.73
C LEU A 332 40.82 -1.73 12.38
N ALA A 333 39.60 -1.33 12.74
CA ALA A 333 39.10 0.02 12.49
C ALA A 333 39.89 1.09 13.24
N GLU A 334 40.30 0.81 14.48
CA GLU A 334 41.16 1.69 15.28
C GLU A 334 42.53 1.87 14.62
N ARG A 335 43.20 0.78 14.23
CA ARG A 335 44.49 0.83 13.51
C ARG A 335 44.41 1.62 12.22
N GLN A 336 43.38 1.36 11.40
CA GLN A 336 43.16 2.09 10.16
C GLN A 336 42.84 3.57 10.41
N SER A 337 42.25 3.91 11.56
CA SER A 337 42.00 5.30 11.94
C SER A 337 43.26 6.01 12.38
N ALA A 338 44.11 5.35 13.17
CA ALA A 338 45.42 5.88 13.55
C ALA A 338 46.29 6.14 12.31
N GLU A 339 46.39 5.17 11.39
CA GLU A 339 47.16 5.33 10.14
C GLU A 339 46.59 6.46 9.26
N ARG A 340 45.26 6.64 9.22
CA ARG A 340 44.66 7.79 8.53
C ARG A 340 45.05 9.13 9.15
N HIS A 341 45.07 9.21 10.49
CA HIS A 341 45.49 10.43 11.17
C HIS A 341 46.97 10.71 10.93
N GLU A 342 47.83 9.70 11.05
CA GLU A 342 49.28 9.83 10.79
C GLU A 342 49.57 10.31 9.35
N ILE A 343 48.96 9.67 8.34
CA ILE A 343 49.09 10.10 6.94
C ILE A 343 48.50 11.49 6.72
N GLN A 344 47.43 11.86 7.45
CA GLN A 344 46.82 13.18 7.37
C GLN A 344 47.70 14.26 8.03
N ASP A 345 48.39 13.95 9.12
CA ASP A 345 49.33 14.85 9.79
C ASP A 345 50.59 15.08 8.94
N GLN A 346 51.12 14.01 8.33
CA GLN A 346 52.30 14.09 7.45
C GLN A 346 52.03 14.81 6.12
N LEU A 347 50.86 14.56 5.50
CA LEU A 347 50.54 15.10 4.16
C LEU A 347 49.64 16.34 4.21
N GLY A 348 49.02 16.67 5.34
CA GLY A 348 48.10 17.79 5.50
C GLY A 348 47.02 17.84 4.42
N THR A 349 46.77 19.02 3.87
CA THR A 349 45.84 19.26 2.76
C THR A 349 46.49 19.08 1.37
N ASN A 350 47.73 18.59 1.30
CA ASN A 350 48.50 18.47 0.06
C ASN A 350 47.75 17.64 -0.99
N ARG A 351 47.69 18.19 -2.21
CA ARG A 351 46.98 17.61 -3.37
C ARG A 351 47.92 17.13 -4.48
N SER A 352 49.22 17.05 -4.22
CA SER A 352 50.21 16.57 -5.19
C SER A 352 49.90 15.14 -5.68
N PRO A 353 50.34 14.76 -6.90
CA PRO A 353 50.20 13.41 -7.40
C PRO A 353 50.76 12.34 -6.45
N LEU A 354 51.89 12.62 -5.79
CA LEU A 354 52.51 11.74 -4.80
C LEU A 354 51.61 11.56 -3.55
N ALA A 355 51.07 12.66 -2.99
CA ALA A 355 50.15 12.58 -1.85
C ALA A 355 48.86 11.81 -2.20
N ARG A 356 48.39 11.92 -3.44
CA ARG A 356 47.27 11.11 -3.95
C ARG A 356 47.63 9.63 -4.06
N ALA A 357 48.83 9.31 -4.52
CA ALA A 357 49.32 7.92 -4.64
C ALA A 357 49.44 7.26 -3.26
N ILE A 358 50.06 7.93 -2.27
CA ILE A 358 50.19 7.44 -0.90
C ILE A 358 48.81 7.15 -0.27
N ARG A 359 47.86 8.09 -0.39
CA ARG A 359 46.47 7.87 0.07
C ARG A 359 45.73 6.77 -0.70
N ALA A 360 46.12 6.47 -1.94
CA ALA A 360 45.54 5.37 -2.71
C ALA A 360 46.05 4.02 -2.21
N VAL A 361 47.37 3.88 -2.04
CA VAL A 361 48.02 2.68 -1.49
C VAL A 361 47.49 2.35 -0.09
N MET A 362 47.39 3.35 0.80
CA MET A 362 46.80 3.17 2.13
C MET A 362 45.37 2.61 2.06
N ARG A 363 44.53 3.16 1.17
CA ARG A 363 43.14 2.68 1.00
C ARG A 363 43.08 1.26 0.45
N GLU A 364 44.01 0.88 -0.42
CA GLU A 364 44.11 -0.48 -0.94
C GLU A 364 44.50 -1.47 0.16
N ARG A 365 45.54 -1.14 0.94
CA ARG A 365 45.96 -1.90 2.11
C ARG A 365 44.83 -2.06 3.13
N HIS A 366 44.05 -1.01 3.41
CA HIS A 366 42.90 -1.07 4.32
C HIS A 366 41.81 -2.02 3.80
N ARG A 367 41.59 -2.06 2.47
CA ARG A 367 40.63 -2.99 1.85
C ARG A 367 41.10 -4.43 1.96
N GLU A 368 42.38 -4.68 1.71
CA GLU A 368 42.98 -6.00 1.82
C GLU A 368 42.91 -6.53 3.26
N GLN A 369 43.32 -5.73 4.26
CA GLN A 369 43.19 -6.11 5.68
C GLN A 369 41.75 -6.46 6.07
N SER A 370 40.77 -5.69 5.56
CA SER A 370 39.35 -5.94 5.81
C SER A 370 38.86 -7.20 5.09
N ARG A 371 39.41 -7.51 3.92
CA ARG A 371 39.15 -8.76 3.18
C ARG A 371 39.74 -9.97 3.93
N THR A 372 41.02 -9.92 4.31
CA THR A 372 41.68 -10.97 5.09
C THR A 372 40.95 -11.23 6.42
N LEU A 373 40.50 -10.17 7.10
CA LEU A 373 39.70 -10.31 8.32
C LEU A 373 38.36 -11.02 8.06
N ARG A 374 37.69 -10.74 6.93
CA ARG A 374 36.44 -11.43 6.55
C ARG A 374 36.66 -12.88 6.15
N GLU A 375 37.79 -13.21 5.55
CA GLU A 375 38.15 -14.57 5.12
C GLU A 375 38.53 -15.46 6.30
N ARG A 376 39.16 -14.89 7.34
CA ARG A 376 39.55 -15.59 8.58
C ARG A 376 38.37 -16.03 9.46
N TRP A 377 37.15 -15.52 9.21
CA TRP A 377 35.98 -15.78 10.06
C TRP A 377 34.81 -16.40 9.27
N PRO A 378 34.09 -17.39 9.84
CA PRO A 378 32.97 -18.06 9.16
C PRO A 378 31.79 -17.10 8.90
N ALA A 379 30.95 -17.42 7.90
CA ALA A 379 29.77 -16.63 7.53
C ALA A 379 28.81 -16.36 8.71
N SER A 380 28.68 -17.34 9.60
CA SER A 380 27.85 -17.27 10.81
C SER A 380 28.30 -16.24 11.85
N ALA A 381 29.62 -15.98 11.93
CA ALA A 381 30.20 -14.96 12.82
C ALA A 381 30.04 -13.53 12.26
N ARG A 382 29.95 -13.41 10.93
CA ARG A 382 29.81 -12.15 10.18
C ARG A 382 28.36 -11.62 10.16
N GLN A 383 27.38 -12.47 10.42
CA GLN A 383 25.96 -12.08 10.45
C GLN A 383 25.68 -11.21 11.69
N SER A 384 25.42 -9.92 11.43
CA SER A 384 25.00 -8.95 12.45
C SER A 384 23.55 -9.20 12.87
N GLY A 385 23.31 -10.09 13.84
CA GLY A 385 22.06 -10.18 14.62
C GLY A 385 20.74 -10.31 13.83
N ALA A 386 20.79 -10.48 12.52
CA ALA A 386 19.70 -10.99 11.74
C ALA A 386 19.92 -12.49 11.76
N ASN A 387 19.13 -13.21 12.56
CA ASN A 387 18.84 -14.60 12.21
C ASN A 387 18.59 -14.63 10.70
N PRO A 388 19.08 -15.66 9.98
CA PRO A 388 18.53 -15.92 8.64
C PRO A 388 17.02 -15.83 8.82
N ALA A 389 16.40 -14.88 8.11
CA ALA A 389 14.96 -14.74 8.19
C ALA A 389 14.46 -16.07 7.69
N GLU A 390 13.98 -16.94 8.60
CA GLU A 390 13.14 -18.05 8.19
C GLU A 390 12.12 -17.45 7.22
N PRO A 391 11.98 -18.03 6.02
CA PRO A 391 11.04 -17.52 5.06
C PRO A 391 9.69 -17.41 5.78
N PRO A 392 9.02 -16.24 5.71
CA PRO A 392 7.74 -16.07 6.37
C PRO A 392 6.83 -17.22 5.92
N VAL A 393 6.23 -17.92 6.89
CA VAL A 393 5.23 -18.95 6.59
C VAL A 393 4.17 -18.29 5.70
N PRO A 394 3.88 -18.85 4.52
CA PRO A 394 2.84 -18.31 3.65
C PRO A 394 1.52 -18.26 4.41
N LEU A 395 0.93 -17.08 4.50
CA LEU A 395 -0.39 -16.92 5.11
C LEU A 395 -1.46 -17.31 4.10
N GLY A 396 -2.55 -17.91 4.58
CA GLY A 396 -3.75 -18.08 3.77
C GLY A 396 -4.26 -16.74 3.20
N PRO A 397 -4.97 -16.74 2.07
CA PRO A 397 -5.40 -15.52 1.37
C PRO A 397 -6.13 -14.50 2.26
N GLU A 398 -7.05 -14.97 3.11
CA GLU A 398 -7.81 -14.12 4.03
C GLU A 398 -6.91 -13.44 5.07
N SER A 399 -6.00 -14.20 5.70
CA SER A 399 -5.02 -13.68 6.66
C SER A 399 -4.10 -12.63 6.01
N SER A 400 -3.68 -12.87 4.75
CA SER A 400 -2.89 -11.91 3.97
C SER A 400 -3.68 -10.61 3.71
N LEU A 401 -4.94 -10.71 3.27
CA LEU A 401 -5.83 -9.57 3.07
C LEU A 401 -6.05 -8.77 4.36
N ARG A 402 -6.36 -9.43 5.48
CA ARG A 402 -6.53 -8.79 6.79
C ARG A 402 -5.28 -8.01 7.19
N ARG A 403 -4.08 -8.57 7.00
CA ARG A 403 -2.82 -7.86 7.31
C ARG A 403 -2.59 -6.65 6.41
N ARG A 404 -2.84 -6.79 5.10
CA ARG A 404 -2.70 -5.68 4.12
C ARG A 404 -3.65 -4.53 4.43
N TYR A 405 -4.92 -4.84 4.71
CA TYR A 405 -6.01 -3.88 4.87
C TYR A 405 -6.49 -3.68 6.32
N ARG A 406 -5.65 -3.99 7.30
CA ARG A 406 -5.98 -3.83 8.73
C ARG A 406 -6.38 -2.43 9.16
N GLN A 407 -5.85 -1.38 8.52
CA GLN A 407 -6.19 0.00 8.91
C GLN A 407 -7.67 0.30 8.61
N PRO A 408 -8.17 0.04 7.38
CA PRO A 408 -9.60 0.03 7.11
C PRO A 408 -10.42 -0.83 8.08
N LEU A 409 -9.99 -2.08 8.35
CA LEU A 409 -10.70 -2.96 9.29
C LEU A 409 -10.81 -2.37 10.70
N ARG A 410 -9.72 -1.76 11.20
CA ARG A 410 -9.74 -1.05 12.49
C ARG A 410 -10.74 0.11 12.46
N HIS A 411 -10.77 0.90 11.39
CA HIS A 411 -11.71 2.02 11.27
C HIS A 411 -13.16 1.55 11.26
N LEU A 412 -13.46 0.44 10.57
CA LEU A 412 -14.80 -0.16 10.56
C LEU A 412 -15.19 -0.65 11.97
N ALA A 413 -14.30 -1.40 12.64
CA ALA A 413 -14.55 -1.85 14.00
C ALA A 413 -14.81 -0.68 14.97
N ILE A 414 -14.03 0.40 14.87
CA ILE A 414 -14.25 1.60 15.69
C ILE A 414 -15.60 2.21 15.41
N ARG A 415 -16.01 2.32 14.14
CA ARG A 415 -17.31 2.88 13.81
C ARG A 415 -18.46 2.03 14.35
N ALA A 416 -18.34 0.71 14.29
CA ALA A 416 -19.34 -0.22 14.80
C ALA A 416 -19.49 -0.17 16.32
N SER A 417 -18.37 -0.03 17.06
CA SER A 417 -18.40 -0.14 18.53
C SER A 417 -18.21 1.18 19.28
N ALA A 418 -17.80 2.26 18.61
CA ALA A 418 -17.52 3.57 19.19
C ALA A 418 -17.65 4.68 18.11
N PRO A 419 -18.88 4.94 17.61
CA PRO A 419 -19.12 5.84 16.47
C PRO A 419 -18.57 7.26 16.68
N ASP A 420 -18.59 7.78 17.92
CA ASP A 420 -18.03 9.10 18.27
C ASP A 420 -16.52 9.23 17.98
N LEU A 421 -15.82 8.10 17.94
CA LEU A 421 -14.39 8.04 17.65
C LEU A 421 -14.09 7.85 16.16
N ALA A 422 -15.09 7.53 15.34
CA ALA A 422 -14.90 7.26 13.92
C ALA A 422 -14.63 8.54 13.11
N PRO A 423 -13.74 8.49 12.10
CA PRO A 423 -13.63 9.56 11.12
C PRO A 423 -14.93 9.68 10.31
N MET A 424 -15.47 10.89 10.20
CA MET A 424 -16.72 11.18 9.46
C MET A 424 -16.48 11.56 7.99
N ASP A 425 -15.22 11.73 7.57
CA ASP A 425 -14.90 12.19 6.22
C ASP A 425 -15.42 11.22 5.14
N PRO A 426 -15.91 11.75 4.00
CA PRO A 426 -16.25 10.92 2.85
C PRO A 426 -14.99 10.16 2.37
N PRO A 427 -15.15 8.88 1.97
CA PRO A 427 -14.01 8.09 1.53
C PRO A 427 -13.44 8.64 0.22
N ASP A 428 -12.14 8.94 0.23
CA ASP A 428 -11.41 9.17 -1.02
C ASP A 428 -11.30 7.86 -1.83
N HIS A 429 -10.88 7.98 -3.08
CA HIS A 429 -10.70 6.84 -3.98
C HIS A 429 -9.82 5.73 -3.39
N THR A 430 -8.79 6.08 -2.60
CA THR A 430 -7.92 5.09 -1.94
C THR A 430 -8.67 4.34 -0.83
N ALA A 431 -9.53 5.02 -0.06
CA ALA A 431 -10.39 4.38 0.93
C ALA A 431 -11.45 3.49 0.27
N SER A 432 -12.13 3.96 -0.77
CA SER A 432 -13.14 3.16 -1.50
C SER A 432 -12.53 1.92 -2.12
N ARG A 433 -11.33 2.04 -2.68
CA ARG A 433 -10.53 0.90 -3.17
C ARG A 433 -10.17 -0.09 -2.07
N GLN A 434 -9.79 0.38 -0.89
CA GLN A 434 -9.48 -0.49 0.25
C GLN A 434 -10.74 -1.23 0.74
N ALA A 435 -11.88 -0.55 0.78
CA ALA A 435 -13.17 -1.15 1.09
C ALA A 435 -13.57 -2.19 0.02
N TRP A 436 -13.39 -1.87 -1.26
CA TRP A 436 -13.58 -2.80 -2.37
C TRP A 436 -12.79 -4.09 -2.22
N MET A 437 -11.53 -4.02 -1.81
CA MET A 437 -10.69 -5.21 -1.60
C MET A 437 -11.07 -6.01 -0.35
N LEU A 438 -11.76 -5.39 0.61
CA LEU A 438 -12.21 -6.01 1.84
C LEU A 438 -13.65 -6.52 1.77
N SER A 439 -14.43 -6.09 0.78
CA SER A 439 -15.86 -6.41 0.70
C SER A 439 -16.13 -7.90 0.85
N ASP A 440 -15.37 -8.77 0.19
CA ASP A 440 -15.64 -10.21 0.18
C ASP A 440 -15.40 -10.82 1.58
N LEU A 441 -14.58 -10.16 2.40
CA LEU A 441 -14.32 -10.50 3.79
C LEU A 441 -15.37 -9.93 4.75
N LEU A 442 -16.10 -8.89 4.34
CA LEU A 442 -17.11 -8.17 5.13
C LEU A 442 -18.54 -8.59 4.77
N SER A 443 -18.80 -8.96 3.52
CA SER A 443 -20.09 -9.32 2.93
C SER A 443 -20.69 -10.61 3.49
N ALA A 444 -19.95 -11.36 4.31
CA ALA A 444 -20.52 -12.46 5.09
C ALA A 444 -21.53 -11.97 6.15
N GLN A 445 -21.55 -10.68 6.48
CA GLN A 445 -22.44 -10.11 7.50
C GLN A 445 -23.69 -9.43 6.92
N ASP A 446 -23.65 -8.95 5.68
CA ASP A 446 -24.78 -8.31 4.97
C ASP A 446 -24.69 -8.65 3.46
N PRO A 447 -25.51 -9.59 2.94
CA PRO A 447 -25.49 -9.91 1.52
C PRO A 447 -26.05 -8.75 0.68
N LEU A 448 -25.59 -8.63 -0.57
CA LEU A 448 -26.26 -7.76 -1.55
C LEU A 448 -27.73 -8.20 -1.70
N PRO A 449 -28.67 -7.27 -1.98
CA PRO A 449 -30.03 -7.63 -2.34
C PRO A 449 -30.04 -8.68 -3.47
N THR A 450 -30.86 -9.73 -3.34
CA THR A 450 -30.87 -10.95 -4.17
C THR A 450 -30.83 -10.72 -5.70
N PRO A 451 -31.46 -9.68 -6.29
CA PRO A 451 -31.34 -9.41 -7.72
C PRO A 451 -29.91 -9.06 -8.20
N LEU A 452 -29.07 -8.53 -7.29
CA LEU A 452 -27.72 -8.06 -7.58
C LEU A 452 -26.62 -9.04 -7.12
N ALA A 453 -26.91 -9.86 -6.10
CA ALA A 453 -25.95 -10.72 -5.44
C ALA A 453 -25.34 -11.82 -6.33
N SER A 454 -26.11 -12.33 -7.30
CA SER A 454 -25.69 -13.46 -8.15
C SER A 454 -24.96 -13.05 -9.43
N ARG A 455 -24.83 -11.75 -9.75
CA ARG A 455 -24.53 -11.31 -11.14
C ARG A 455 -23.44 -10.26 -11.31
N VAL A 456 -22.86 -9.68 -10.26
CA VAL A 456 -22.09 -8.43 -10.44
C VAL A 456 -20.69 -8.47 -9.84
N ARG A 457 -19.68 -8.65 -10.71
CA ARG A 457 -18.24 -8.49 -10.33
C ARG A 457 -17.85 -7.05 -9.99
N ASP A 458 -18.62 -6.08 -10.50
CA ASP A 458 -18.28 -4.65 -10.51
C ASP A 458 -19.11 -3.83 -9.50
N ILE A 459 -19.88 -4.49 -8.63
CA ILE A 459 -20.60 -3.91 -7.48
C ILE A 459 -20.22 -4.67 -6.21
N ARG A 460 -19.94 -3.95 -5.13
CA ARG A 460 -19.64 -4.51 -3.81
C ARG A 460 -20.19 -3.62 -2.69
N GLN A 461 -20.32 -4.13 -1.48
CA GLN A 461 -20.62 -3.29 -0.31
C GLN A 461 -19.34 -2.83 0.40
N ASP A 462 -19.34 -1.61 0.93
CA ASP A 462 -18.17 -1.01 1.61
C ASP A 462 -18.02 -1.39 3.11
N GLY A 463 -18.84 -2.33 3.59
CA GLY A 463 -18.94 -2.71 5.00
C GLY A 463 -19.64 -1.67 5.89
N ARG A 464 -20.28 -0.65 5.29
CA ARG A 464 -21.10 0.36 5.97
C ARG A 464 -22.54 0.38 5.44
N GLY A 465 -22.92 -0.62 4.65
CA GLY A 465 -24.21 -0.70 3.95
C GLY A 465 -24.27 0.07 2.62
N HIS A 466 -23.24 0.83 2.23
CA HIS A 466 -23.24 1.50 0.93
C HIS A 466 -22.83 0.56 -0.20
N LEU A 467 -23.41 0.77 -1.38
CA LEU A 467 -22.96 0.13 -2.61
C LEU A 467 -21.79 0.90 -3.21
N LEU A 468 -20.75 0.17 -3.63
CA LEU A 468 -19.62 0.65 -4.40
C LEU A 468 -19.68 0.07 -5.80
N ILE A 469 -19.67 0.92 -6.82
CA ILE A 469 -19.49 0.52 -8.22
C ILE A 469 -18.10 0.90 -8.69
N ALA A 470 -17.37 -0.07 -9.23
CA ALA A 470 -16.08 0.17 -9.86
C ALA A 470 -16.26 0.84 -11.24
N ARG A 471 -15.65 2.02 -11.43
CA ARG A 471 -15.57 2.70 -12.73
C ARG A 471 -14.29 2.29 -13.44
N ARG A 472 -14.40 1.86 -14.70
CA ARG A 472 -13.30 1.21 -15.42
C ARG A 472 -12.79 2.01 -16.62
N SER A 473 -11.48 1.93 -16.80
CA SER A 473 -10.77 2.41 -17.98
C SER A 473 -10.85 1.42 -19.14
N GLN A 474 -10.38 1.85 -20.32
CA GLN A 474 -10.28 1.06 -21.53
C GLN A 474 -9.54 -0.28 -21.39
N ASN A 475 -8.57 -0.35 -20.48
CA ASN A 475 -7.77 -1.56 -20.24
C ASN A 475 -8.41 -2.44 -19.16
N GLY A 476 -9.65 -2.16 -18.77
CA GLY A 476 -10.38 -2.85 -17.71
C GLY A 476 -9.93 -2.51 -16.28
N GLY A 477 -8.88 -1.71 -16.08
CA GLY A 477 -8.42 -1.28 -14.75
C GLY A 477 -9.42 -0.35 -14.07
N ILE A 478 -9.54 -0.46 -12.74
CA ILE A 478 -10.44 0.40 -11.94
C ILE A 478 -9.78 1.76 -11.73
N ILE A 479 -10.46 2.82 -12.18
CA ILE A 479 -9.99 4.21 -12.15
C ILE A 479 -10.84 5.12 -11.26
N GLY A 480 -11.97 4.63 -10.77
CA GLY A 480 -12.87 5.36 -9.89
C GLY A 480 -13.81 4.42 -9.15
N PHE A 481 -14.43 4.95 -8.10
CA PHE A 481 -15.52 4.29 -7.40
C PHE A 481 -16.66 5.28 -7.28
N GLU A 482 -17.85 4.84 -7.64
CA GLU A 482 -19.09 5.54 -7.35
C GLU A 482 -19.74 4.87 -6.15
N ARG A 483 -20.22 5.65 -5.19
CA ARG A 483 -20.83 5.18 -3.96
C ARG A 483 -22.29 5.58 -3.93
N LEU A 484 -23.16 4.65 -3.57
CA LEU A 484 -24.58 4.90 -3.36
C LEU A 484 -24.98 4.45 -1.97
N ASP A 485 -25.69 5.33 -1.27
CA ASP A 485 -26.43 4.97 -0.08
C ASP A 485 -27.86 4.57 -0.46
N PRO A 486 -28.21 3.27 -0.40
CA PRO A 486 -29.56 2.82 -0.74
C PRO A 486 -30.62 3.32 0.26
N SER A 487 -30.22 3.75 1.46
CA SER A 487 -31.13 4.26 2.50
C SER A 487 -31.41 5.76 2.39
N ALA A 488 -30.69 6.49 1.53
CA ALA A 488 -30.88 7.91 1.35
C ALA A 488 -32.16 8.22 0.54
N GLY A 489 -32.93 9.22 0.97
CA GLY A 489 -34.20 9.61 0.32
C GLY A 489 -34.06 10.08 -1.14
N THR A 490 -32.88 10.56 -1.54
CA THR A 490 -32.50 10.85 -2.93
C THR A 490 -31.18 10.18 -3.26
N PRO A 491 -31.20 8.92 -3.72
CA PRO A 491 -29.98 8.14 -3.91
C PRO A 491 -29.20 8.64 -5.13
N ALA A 492 -28.34 9.65 -4.98
CA ALA A 492 -27.43 10.10 -6.02
C ALA A 492 -26.06 9.42 -5.83
N GLY A 493 -25.55 8.79 -6.89
CA GLY A 493 -24.21 8.21 -6.89
C GLY A 493 -23.13 9.27 -6.71
N GLU A 494 -22.30 9.13 -5.68
CA GLU A 494 -21.20 10.05 -5.39
C GLU A 494 -19.87 9.45 -5.86
N LEU A 495 -19.15 10.13 -6.76
CA LEU A 495 -17.82 9.70 -7.16
C LEU A 495 -16.81 9.97 -6.04
N ALA A 496 -16.09 8.93 -5.62
CA ALA A 496 -15.06 9.04 -4.59
C ALA A 496 -13.96 10.04 -5.00
N ALA A 497 -13.64 10.96 -4.08
CA ALA A 497 -12.66 12.03 -4.33
C ALA A 497 -11.31 11.48 -4.82
N GLY A 498 -10.77 12.08 -5.89
CA GLY A 498 -9.52 11.63 -6.53
C GLY A 498 -9.67 10.44 -7.48
N GLY A 499 -10.88 9.88 -7.60
CA GLY A 499 -11.25 8.92 -8.64
C GLY A 499 -11.64 9.61 -9.95
N ARG A 500 -11.75 8.83 -11.02
CA ARG A 500 -12.16 9.32 -12.35
C ARG A 500 -13.45 8.65 -12.81
N ARG A 501 -14.24 9.38 -13.59
CA ARG A 501 -15.38 8.81 -14.33
C ARG A 501 -14.83 7.92 -15.45
N GLY A 502 -15.05 6.62 -15.30
CA GLY A 502 -14.86 5.58 -16.31
C GLY A 502 -16.21 4.98 -16.69
N ILE A 503 -16.25 3.83 -17.35
CA ILE A 503 -17.51 3.11 -17.60
C ILE A 503 -17.80 2.19 -16.40
N GLY A 504 -19.01 2.28 -15.84
CA GLY A 504 -19.50 1.34 -14.82
C GLY A 504 -20.18 0.14 -15.48
N HIS A 505 -20.08 -1.05 -14.89
CA HIS A 505 -20.69 -2.27 -15.45
C HIS A 505 -21.62 -2.93 -14.43
N ILE A 506 -22.78 -3.40 -14.89
CA ILE A 506 -23.68 -4.27 -14.12
C ILE A 506 -24.10 -5.43 -15.03
N GLY A 507 -23.92 -6.68 -14.58
CA GLY A 507 -24.24 -7.89 -15.33
C GLY A 507 -23.04 -8.60 -15.97
N ALA A 508 -23.33 -9.62 -16.79
CA ALA A 508 -22.32 -10.49 -17.38
C ALA A 508 -21.56 -9.79 -18.52
N ARG A 509 -20.22 -9.80 -18.47
CA ARG A 509 -19.37 -9.15 -19.49
C ARG A 509 -19.54 -9.72 -20.90
N ALA A 510 -19.92 -10.99 -21.00
CA ALA A 510 -20.15 -11.69 -22.25
C ALA A 510 -21.59 -11.56 -22.77
N ALA A 511 -22.45 -10.78 -22.10
CA ALA A 511 -23.84 -10.62 -22.52
C ALA A 511 -23.90 -10.10 -23.97
N PRO A 512 -24.71 -10.73 -24.84
CA PRO A 512 -24.86 -10.34 -26.25
C PRO A 512 -25.64 -9.03 -26.42
N ARG A 513 -26.36 -8.61 -25.36
CA ARG A 513 -27.13 -7.38 -25.29
C ARG A 513 -26.48 -6.40 -24.31
N CYS A 514 -26.36 -5.13 -24.72
CA CYS A 514 -25.86 -4.05 -23.88
C CYS A 514 -26.92 -2.95 -23.75
N ILE A 515 -27.07 -2.39 -22.54
CA ILE A 515 -27.92 -1.22 -22.30
C ILE A 515 -27.07 -0.11 -21.70
N VAL A 516 -27.01 1.05 -22.37
CA VAL A 516 -26.24 2.21 -21.94
C VAL A 516 -27.14 3.18 -21.20
N VAL A 517 -26.72 3.63 -20.01
CA VAL A 517 -27.47 4.52 -19.14
C VAL A 517 -26.62 5.69 -18.62
N PRO A 518 -27.25 6.84 -18.30
CA PRO A 518 -26.55 8.03 -17.83
C PRO A 518 -26.09 7.93 -16.38
N ASP A 519 -26.73 7.10 -15.54
CA ASP A 519 -26.52 7.13 -14.10
C ASP A 519 -26.71 5.78 -13.41
N MET A 520 -26.21 5.68 -12.17
CA MET A 520 -26.24 4.46 -11.38
C MET A 520 -27.65 4.02 -10.98
N LEU A 521 -28.59 4.94 -10.75
CA LEU A 521 -29.96 4.55 -10.37
C LEU A 521 -30.67 3.85 -11.52
N SER A 522 -30.61 4.46 -12.70
CA SER A 522 -31.11 3.88 -13.94
C SER A 522 -30.51 2.50 -14.18
N ALA A 523 -29.23 2.33 -13.86
CA ALA A 523 -28.53 1.07 -14.02
C ALA A 523 -29.02 -0.02 -13.06
N LEU A 524 -29.19 0.30 -11.77
CA LEU A 524 -29.68 -0.65 -10.76
C LEU A 524 -31.13 -1.07 -11.05
N ALA A 525 -31.93 -0.11 -11.47
CA ALA A 525 -33.31 -0.32 -11.87
C ALA A 525 -33.45 -1.30 -13.06
N LEU A 526 -32.66 -1.09 -14.12
CA LEU A 526 -32.59 -2.02 -15.25
C LEU A 526 -32.00 -3.38 -14.86
N ALA A 527 -31.05 -3.43 -13.93
CA ALA A 527 -30.41 -4.68 -13.55
C ALA A 527 -31.40 -5.69 -12.95
N ALA A 528 -32.47 -5.19 -12.32
CA ALA A 528 -33.55 -6.02 -11.80
C ALA A 528 -34.46 -6.61 -12.92
N THR A 529 -34.59 -5.94 -14.06
CA THR A 529 -35.57 -6.27 -15.11
C THR A 529 -34.94 -6.78 -16.42
N ALA A 530 -33.63 -6.60 -16.62
CA ALA A 530 -32.89 -7.02 -17.81
C ALA A 530 -31.73 -7.99 -17.45
N PRO A 531 -32.04 -9.19 -16.92
CA PRO A 531 -31.05 -10.13 -16.38
C PRO A 531 -29.99 -10.63 -17.39
N ASP A 532 -30.32 -10.63 -18.68
CA ASP A 532 -29.51 -11.10 -19.81
C ASP A 532 -28.67 -10.00 -20.48
N ALA A 533 -28.74 -8.75 -19.97
CA ALA A 533 -28.01 -7.62 -20.52
C ALA A 533 -26.78 -7.23 -19.69
N LEU A 534 -25.77 -6.67 -20.37
CA LEU A 534 -24.70 -5.90 -19.74
C LEU A 534 -25.12 -4.43 -19.70
N ILE A 535 -25.32 -3.89 -18.51
CA ILE A 535 -25.67 -2.49 -18.32
C ILE A 535 -24.39 -1.68 -18.14
N LEU A 536 -24.27 -0.61 -18.93
CA LEU A 536 -23.10 0.25 -19.02
C LEU A 536 -23.47 1.65 -18.53
N ILE A 537 -22.87 2.07 -17.42
CA ILE A 537 -23.05 3.42 -16.88
C ILE A 537 -22.02 4.33 -17.54
N ALA A 538 -22.48 5.30 -18.33
CA ALA A 538 -21.66 6.23 -19.08
C ALA A 538 -22.19 7.67 -18.92
N ASP A 539 -21.90 8.28 -17.79
CA ASP A 539 -22.33 9.63 -17.37
C ASP A 539 -21.54 10.75 -18.05
N ASP A 540 -20.25 10.54 -18.34
CA ASP A 540 -19.36 11.55 -18.91
C ASP A 540 -18.83 11.14 -20.30
N LEU A 541 -19.72 11.16 -21.30
CA LEU A 541 -19.40 10.78 -22.68
C LEU A 541 -18.43 11.75 -23.38
N ARG A 542 -18.31 12.98 -22.86
CA ARG A 542 -17.37 13.99 -23.38
C ARG A 542 -15.94 13.74 -22.92
N ALA A 543 -15.75 12.98 -21.83
CA ALA A 543 -14.41 12.68 -21.34
C ALA A 543 -13.56 11.93 -22.39
N PRO A 544 -12.29 12.32 -22.57
CA PRO A 544 -11.41 11.72 -23.56
C PRO A 544 -11.36 10.20 -23.46
N GLY A 545 -11.71 9.54 -24.57
CA GLY A 545 -11.65 8.09 -24.69
C GLY A 545 -12.83 7.33 -24.08
N ILE A 546 -13.81 7.96 -23.43
CA ILE A 546 -15.01 7.24 -22.94
C ILE A 546 -15.86 6.74 -24.12
N ALA A 547 -16.17 7.59 -25.10
CA ALA A 547 -16.91 7.17 -26.31
C ALA A 547 -16.22 6.00 -27.04
N ARG A 548 -14.90 6.08 -27.24
CA ARG A 548 -14.12 5.00 -27.86
C ARG A 548 -14.08 3.72 -27.01
N HIS A 549 -14.08 3.85 -25.69
CA HIS A 549 -14.19 2.70 -24.79
C HIS A 549 -15.55 2.03 -24.94
N LEU A 550 -16.61 2.83 -24.97
CA LEU A 550 -17.99 2.37 -25.09
C LEU A 550 -18.21 1.63 -26.41
N GLN A 551 -17.74 2.20 -27.53
CA GLN A 551 -17.75 1.57 -28.85
C GLN A 551 -17.09 0.19 -28.83
N ARG A 552 -15.90 0.07 -28.22
CA ARG A 552 -15.19 -1.21 -28.14
C ARG A 552 -15.91 -2.25 -27.27
N ILE A 553 -16.54 -1.84 -26.18
CA ILE A 553 -17.30 -2.78 -25.33
C ILE A 553 -18.53 -3.31 -26.07
N THR A 554 -19.16 -2.45 -26.88
CA THR A 554 -20.43 -2.71 -27.56
C THR A 554 -20.27 -3.31 -28.96
N GLU A 555 -19.04 -3.39 -29.48
CA GLU A 555 -18.72 -3.95 -30.79
C GLU A 555 -19.27 -5.38 -30.95
N GLY A 556 -20.03 -5.60 -32.03
CA GLY A 556 -20.65 -6.89 -32.35
C GLY A 556 -21.84 -7.29 -31.46
N ARG A 557 -22.41 -6.37 -30.68
CA ARG A 557 -23.50 -6.66 -29.74
C ARG A 557 -24.79 -5.92 -30.11
N ARG A 558 -25.93 -6.37 -29.58
CA ARG A 558 -27.19 -5.62 -29.65
C ARG A 558 -27.14 -4.49 -28.61
N VAL A 559 -27.24 -3.24 -29.04
CA VAL A 559 -27.05 -2.07 -28.17
C VAL A 559 -28.34 -1.28 -28.04
N LEU A 560 -28.74 -1.02 -26.79
CA LEU A 560 -29.82 -0.12 -26.44
C LEU A 560 -29.24 1.09 -25.69
N VAL A 561 -29.73 2.29 -25.98
CA VAL A 561 -29.43 3.51 -25.21
C VAL A 561 -30.71 3.95 -24.51
N ALA A 562 -30.67 4.05 -23.18
CA ALA A 562 -31.79 4.57 -22.41
C ALA A 562 -32.03 6.03 -22.78
N SER A 563 -33.23 6.37 -23.23
CA SER A 563 -33.55 7.70 -23.73
C SER A 563 -34.60 8.36 -22.85
N ARG A 564 -34.37 9.66 -22.58
CA ARG A 564 -35.35 10.55 -21.96
C ARG A 564 -35.60 11.70 -22.94
N ALA A 565 -36.87 12.09 -23.10
CA ALA A 565 -37.23 13.17 -23.99
C ALA A 565 -36.47 14.47 -23.61
N GLY A 566 -35.77 15.07 -24.59
CA GLY A 566 -35.13 16.37 -24.44
C GLY A 566 -33.83 16.41 -23.63
N ASP A 567 -33.18 15.28 -23.34
CA ASP A 567 -31.89 15.28 -22.65
C ASP A 567 -30.67 15.29 -23.61
N GLY A 568 -29.76 16.25 -23.42
CA GLY A 568 -28.55 16.36 -24.24
C GLY A 568 -27.55 15.21 -24.02
N TRP A 569 -27.81 14.31 -23.08
CA TRP A 569 -27.04 13.09 -22.89
C TRP A 569 -27.38 12.04 -23.95
N THR A 570 -28.68 11.87 -24.30
CA THR A 570 -29.09 10.92 -25.35
C THR A 570 -28.40 11.24 -26.66
N ASP A 571 -28.33 12.51 -27.05
CA ASP A 571 -27.65 12.95 -28.28
C ASP A 571 -26.16 12.60 -28.31
N LEU A 572 -25.48 12.74 -27.17
CA LEU A 572 -24.07 12.34 -27.04
C LEU A 572 -23.92 10.82 -27.14
N ALA A 573 -24.85 10.06 -26.56
CA ALA A 573 -24.82 8.60 -26.55
C ALA A 573 -25.08 8.03 -27.95
N THR A 574 -26.08 8.55 -28.67
CA THR A 574 -26.39 8.16 -30.06
C THR A 574 -25.29 8.61 -31.02
N GLY A 575 -24.70 9.79 -30.80
CA GLY A 575 -23.52 10.23 -31.56
C GLY A 575 -22.31 9.31 -31.36
N ALA A 576 -22.10 8.79 -30.15
CA ALA A 576 -21.04 7.81 -29.87
C ALA A 576 -21.37 6.40 -30.40
N LEU A 577 -22.66 6.05 -30.49
CA LEU A 577 -23.18 4.72 -30.86
C LEU A 577 -24.31 4.86 -31.90
N PRO A 578 -24.01 5.19 -33.16
CA PRO A 578 -25.01 5.51 -34.17
C PRO A 578 -25.92 4.32 -34.55
N HIS A 579 -25.52 3.10 -34.22
CA HIS A 579 -26.27 1.87 -34.50
C HIS A 579 -27.10 1.37 -33.31
N ALA A 580 -27.13 2.11 -32.20
CA ALA A 580 -27.89 1.70 -31.02
C ALA A 580 -29.38 2.05 -31.18
N ASN A 581 -30.26 1.15 -30.74
CA ASN A 581 -31.69 1.44 -30.66
C ASN A 581 -31.99 2.22 -29.38
N LEU A 582 -32.99 3.10 -29.43
CA LEU A 582 -33.44 3.83 -28.25
C LEU A 582 -34.36 2.97 -27.39
N LEU A 583 -34.16 3.03 -26.09
CA LEU A 583 -35.02 2.42 -25.08
C LEU A 583 -35.65 3.55 -24.26
N PRO A 584 -36.94 3.89 -24.45
CA PRO A 584 -37.63 4.86 -23.61
C PRO A 584 -37.53 4.45 -22.13
N TRP A 585 -37.09 5.35 -21.27
CA TRP A 585 -36.78 5.02 -19.88
C TRP A 585 -37.17 6.13 -18.90
N ASP A 586 -37.91 5.79 -17.86
CA ASP A 586 -38.21 6.69 -16.73
C ASP A 586 -37.66 6.12 -15.38
N PRO A 587 -36.62 6.74 -14.81
CA PRO A 587 -36.06 6.35 -13.51
C PRO A 587 -36.98 6.61 -12.30
N GLN A 588 -38.02 7.44 -12.41
CA GLN A 588 -38.94 7.72 -11.29
C GLN A 588 -39.90 6.58 -11.03
N ALA A 589 -40.53 6.02 -12.08
CA ALA A 589 -41.43 4.88 -11.96
C ALA A 589 -40.80 3.67 -11.25
N LEU A 590 -39.49 3.44 -11.45
CA LEU A 590 -38.79 2.28 -10.88
C LEU A 590 -38.22 2.52 -9.47
N ARG A 591 -37.94 3.79 -9.12
CA ARG A 591 -37.65 4.17 -7.72
C ARG A 591 -38.85 3.94 -6.80
N GLN A 592 -40.07 4.18 -7.28
CA GLN A 592 -41.29 3.88 -6.54
C GLN A 592 -41.50 2.36 -6.37
N ALA A 593 -41.17 1.56 -7.38
CA ALA A 593 -41.29 0.10 -7.33
C ALA A 593 -40.24 -0.61 -6.44
N LEU A 594 -39.13 0.06 -6.12
CA LEU A 594 -38.04 -0.50 -5.29
C LEU A 594 -38.08 -0.08 -3.81
N GLN A 595 -39.09 0.68 -3.38
CA GLN A 595 -39.26 1.00 -1.96
C GLN A 595 -39.75 -0.22 -1.16
N PRO A 596 -39.19 -0.50 0.03
CA PRO A 596 -39.69 -1.57 0.90
C PRO A 596 -41.16 -1.31 1.26
N GLY A 597 -42.05 -2.27 0.98
CA GLY A 597 -43.49 -2.18 1.28
C GLY A 597 -44.41 -1.92 0.07
N ALA A 598 -43.88 -1.78 -1.15
CA ALA A 598 -44.70 -1.59 -2.36
C ALA A 598 -45.38 -2.87 -2.89
N GLU A 599 -45.13 -4.03 -2.29
CA GLU A 599 -45.74 -5.31 -2.70
C GLU A 599 -47.23 -5.44 -2.30
N GLN A 600 -47.75 -4.57 -1.42
CA GLN A 600 -49.12 -4.67 -0.91
C GLN A 600 -50.18 -3.91 -1.71
N THR A 601 -49.81 -3.05 -2.66
CA THR A 601 -50.77 -2.23 -3.42
C THR A 601 -51.07 -2.71 -4.84
N ARG A 602 -50.35 -3.71 -5.37
CA ARG A 602 -50.63 -4.24 -6.72
C ARG A 602 -51.50 -5.50 -6.77
N ALA A 603 -51.73 -6.15 -5.63
CA ALA A 603 -52.56 -7.36 -5.57
C ALA A 603 -54.08 -7.07 -5.52
N ASP A 604 -54.49 -5.84 -5.16
CA ASP A 604 -55.92 -5.52 -4.95
C ASP A 604 -56.65 -4.93 -6.17
N GLU A 605 -55.97 -4.65 -7.29
CA GLU A 605 -56.61 -4.03 -8.47
C GLU A 605 -56.90 -5.00 -9.63
N THR A 606 -56.65 -6.31 -9.49
CA THR A 606 -56.86 -7.30 -10.59
C THR A 606 -57.99 -8.30 -10.39
N THR A 607 -58.84 -8.15 -9.36
CA THR A 607 -60.05 -8.97 -9.20
C THR A 607 -61.33 -8.13 -9.23
N GLY A 608 -61.61 -7.51 -10.39
CA GLY A 608 -62.96 -7.06 -10.74
C GLY A 608 -63.69 -8.17 -11.50
N PRO A 609 -64.97 -8.49 -11.17
CA PRO A 609 -65.69 -9.58 -11.83
C PRO A 609 -65.99 -9.22 -13.29
N ALA A 610 -65.83 -10.20 -14.18
CA ALA A 610 -66.12 -10.07 -15.61
C ALA A 610 -67.62 -9.80 -15.86
N PRO A 611 -67.98 -8.95 -16.83
CA PRO A 611 -69.38 -8.69 -17.17
C PRO A 611 -69.99 -9.87 -17.94
N PRO A 612 -71.31 -10.11 -17.83
CA PRO A 612 -71.96 -11.20 -18.53
C PRO A 612 -72.10 -10.90 -20.02
N LEU A 613 -71.80 -11.91 -20.84
CA LEU A 613 -71.96 -11.89 -22.29
C LEU A 613 -73.45 -12.03 -22.65
N HIS A 614 -74.03 -10.97 -23.21
CA HIS A 614 -75.32 -11.04 -23.92
C HIS A 614 -75.09 -11.58 -25.33
N GLY A 615 -75.66 -12.75 -25.64
CA GLY A 615 -75.87 -13.25 -27.00
C GLY A 615 -77.30 -12.94 -27.49
N PRO A 616 -77.52 -12.78 -28.81
CA PRO A 616 -78.79 -12.29 -29.35
C PRO A 616 -79.75 -13.43 -29.71
N ALA A 617 -81.05 -13.23 -29.50
CA ALA A 617 -82.12 -13.84 -30.29
C ALA A 617 -83.45 -13.14 -29.97
N GLY A 618 -84.05 -12.49 -30.96
CA GLY A 618 -85.52 -12.51 -31.12
C GLY A 618 -85.88 -13.56 -32.17
N PRO A 619 -87.14 -13.65 -32.63
CA PRO A 619 -88.37 -13.05 -32.12
C PRO A 619 -89.11 -13.93 -31.09
#